data_AF-A0A1F5RGW7-F1
#
_entry.id   AF-A0A1F5RGW7-F1
#
_cell.length_a   1.000
_cell.length_b   1.000
_cell.length_c   1.000
_cell.angle_alpha   90.00
_cell.angle_beta   90.00
_cell.angle_gamma   90.00
#
_symmetry.space_group_name_H-M   'P 1'
#
loop_
_entity.id
_entity.type
_entity.pdbx_description
1 polymer ?
#
loop_
_entity_poly.entity_id
_entity_poly.type
_entity_poly.pdbx_seq_one_letter_code
_entity_poly.pdbx_strand_id
1 'polypeptide(L)'
;AFGDFCAFCHAGNVQAMEAETAHAGMVEPLADVNAGCAACHPEDALDLGKVYGVALGVEVGSGGGAPRGGSPSAGVEVAAGSPVEAEAPAALIAPDPDVIDFNQRYAEAVLGQREVNVGNVILSILIALLVLGGGGYVVWRERRARLASRQQTPEHVQDPAPLPGPPSAIEGISPEVAALLPMLESMNPLGRRALARLLEDPATTSDLLYRLSRLDPDLVRQVRGLDVETRALLMALSGN
;
A
#
# COMPACT_ATOMS: atom_id res chain seq x y z
N ALA A 1 1.40 -38.01 5.18
CA ALA A 1 0.05 -37.69 5.66
C ALA A 1 -0.92 -37.95 4.52
N PHE A 2 -1.77 -38.97 4.63
CA PHE A 2 -2.76 -39.35 3.61
C PHE A 2 -4.20 -38.95 4.05
N GLY A 3 -4.34 -38.27 5.19
CA GLY A 3 -5.63 -37.97 5.85
C GLY A 3 -6.25 -36.62 5.47
N ASP A 4 -5.48 -35.65 4.97
CA ASP A 4 -6.02 -34.33 4.59
C ASP A 4 -6.78 -34.33 3.26
N PHE A 5 -6.68 -35.39 2.45
CA PHE A 5 -7.38 -35.47 1.16
C PHE A 5 -8.90 -35.44 1.30
N CYS A 6 -9.42 -35.94 2.42
CA CYS A 6 -10.86 -35.98 2.68
C CYS A 6 -11.43 -34.56 2.64
N ALA A 7 -10.86 -33.62 3.39
CA ALA A 7 -11.38 -32.26 3.46
C ALA A 7 -11.21 -31.47 2.17
N PHE A 8 -10.19 -31.76 1.35
CA PHE A 8 -10.04 -31.08 0.05
C PHE A 8 -11.08 -31.52 -0.98
N CYS A 9 -11.63 -32.74 -0.86
CA CYS A 9 -12.67 -33.24 -1.76
C CYS A 9 -14.09 -33.10 -1.20
N HIS A 10 -14.21 -33.03 0.13
CA HIS A 10 -15.48 -33.01 0.83
C HIS A 10 -15.75 -31.71 1.59
N ALA A 11 -14.84 -30.73 1.59
CA ALA A 11 -14.86 -29.59 2.52
C ALA A 11 -14.85 -30.04 4.00
N GLY A 12 -15.16 -29.12 4.92
CA GLY A 12 -15.11 -29.34 6.37
C GLY A 12 -13.96 -28.58 7.05
N ASN A 13 -13.96 -28.60 8.39
CA ASN A 13 -12.97 -27.92 9.20
C ASN A 13 -11.94 -28.91 9.77
N VAL A 14 -10.79 -29.03 9.10
CA VAL A 14 -9.69 -29.93 9.52
C VAL A 14 -8.99 -29.51 10.81
N GLN A 15 -9.27 -28.31 11.32
CA GLN A 15 -8.64 -27.76 12.52
C GLN A 15 -9.51 -27.93 13.77
N ALA A 16 -10.76 -28.40 13.62
CA ALA A 16 -11.64 -28.67 14.75
C ALA A 16 -11.34 -30.04 15.36
N MET A 17 -11.36 -30.14 16.69
CA MET A 17 -11.14 -31.40 17.41
C MET A 17 -12.45 -32.15 17.65
N GLU A 18 -13.57 -31.44 17.60
CA GLU A 18 -14.92 -31.94 17.76
C GLU A 18 -15.49 -32.38 16.41
N ALA A 19 -16.00 -33.61 16.34
CA ALA A 19 -16.45 -34.23 15.11
C ALA A 19 -17.57 -33.44 14.41
N GLU A 20 -18.51 -32.89 15.16
CA GLU A 20 -19.61 -32.09 14.60
C GLU A 20 -19.08 -30.82 13.92
N THR A 21 -18.11 -30.15 14.53
CA THR A 21 -17.49 -28.94 14.00
C THR A 21 -16.57 -29.25 12.82
N ALA A 22 -15.87 -30.39 12.87
CA ALA A 22 -14.99 -30.83 11.79
C ALA A 22 -15.77 -31.19 10.52
N HIS A 23 -16.96 -31.78 10.66
CA HIS A 23 -17.83 -32.13 9.54
C HIS A 23 -18.81 -31.01 9.14
N ALA A 24 -18.79 -29.86 9.82
CA ALA A 24 -19.65 -28.74 9.46
C ALA A 24 -19.32 -28.26 8.05
N GLY A 25 -20.34 -28.18 7.18
CA GLY A 25 -20.17 -27.78 5.78
C GLY A 25 -19.55 -28.86 4.88
N MET A 26 -19.35 -30.08 5.39
CA MET A 26 -18.88 -31.20 4.57
C MET A 26 -19.96 -31.62 3.57
N VAL A 27 -19.55 -31.86 2.33
CA VAL A 27 -20.38 -32.30 1.21
C VAL A 27 -19.92 -33.68 0.74
N GLU A 28 -20.81 -34.37 0.01
CA GLU A 28 -20.46 -35.63 -0.62
C GLU A 28 -19.35 -35.41 -1.68
N PRO A 29 -18.42 -36.36 -1.90
CA PRO A 29 -17.24 -36.07 -2.70
C PRO A 29 -17.66 -35.71 -4.12
N LEU A 30 -17.05 -34.65 -4.65
CA LEU A 30 -17.34 -34.11 -5.97
C LEU A 30 -18.79 -33.62 -6.17
N ALA A 31 -19.64 -33.60 -5.13
CA ALA A 31 -20.99 -33.05 -5.23
C ALA A 31 -20.99 -31.51 -5.29
N ASP A 32 -19.96 -30.89 -4.73
CA ASP A 32 -19.69 -29.46 -4.87
C ASP A 32 -18.18 -29.21 -4.95
N VAL A 33 -17.65 -29.22 -6.18
CA VAL A 33 -16.23 -28.92 -6.41
C VAL A 33 -15.85 -27.48 -6.06
N ASN A 34 -16.81 -26.57 -5.99
CA ASN A 34 -16.51 -25.19 -5.61
C ASN A 34 -16.24 -25.07 -4.11
N ALA A 35 -16.78 -25.96 -3.29
CA ALA A 35 -16.58 -25.94 -1.84
C ALA A 35 -15.12 -26.21 -1.43
N GLY A 36 -14.37 -27.01 -2.21
CA GLY A 36 -12.98 -27.37 -1.90
C GLY A 36 -11.96 -26.90 -2.94
N CYS A 37 -12.28 -27.01 -4.23
CA CYS A 37 -11.29 -26.81 -5.30
C CYS A 37 -11.16 -25.34 -5.71
N ALA A 38 -12.25 -24.56 -5.67
CA ALA A 38 -12.26 -23.16 -6.14
C ALA A 38 -11.38 -22.21 -5.31
N ALA A 39 -10.98 -22.62 -4.10
CA ALA A 39 -10.03 -21.85 -3.28
C ALA A 39 -8.65 -21.70 -3.95
N CYS A 40 -8.24 -22.68 -4.75
CA CYS A 40 -6.99 -22.64 -5.53
C CYS A 40 -7.24 -22.56 -7.05
N HIS A 41 -8.41 -23.00 -7.50
CA HIS A 41 -8.81 -23.11 -8.90
C HIS A 41 -10.12 -22.34 -9.19
N PRO A 42 -10.15 -21.01 -9.02
CA PRO A 42 -11.40 -20.24 -9.08
C PRO A 42 -12.04 -20.23 -10.47
N GLU A 43 -11.25 -20.45 -11.52
CA GLU A 43 -11.71 -20.40 -12.91
C GLU A 43 -11.96 -21.79 -13.52
N ASP A 44 -11.28 -22.83 -13.03
CA ASP A 44 -11.20 -24.14 -13.67
C ASP A 44 -11.53 -25.33 -12.75
N ALA A 45 -11.99 -25.09 -11.52
CA ALA A 45 -12.36 -26.13 -10.54
C ALA A 45 -13.29 -27.22 -11.11
N LEU A 46 -14.29 -26.82 -11.91
CA LEU A 46 -15.25 -27.75 -12.51
C LEU A 46 -14.61 -28.64 -13.58
N ASP A 47 -13.74 -28.07 -14.42
CA ASP A 47 -13.11 -28.83 -15.50
C ASP A 47 -12.07 -29.81 -14.96
N LEU A 48 -11.33 -29.42 -13.92
CA LEU A 48 -10.45 -30.32 -13.19
C LEU A 48 -11.24 -31.40 -12.45
N GLY A 49 -12.35 -31.04 -11.80
CA GLY A 49 -13.22 -31.99 -11.10
C GLY A 49 -13.74 -33.11 -12.01
N LYS A 50 -14.12 -32.79 -13.26
CA LYS A 50 -14.59 -33.77 -14.25
C LYS A 50 -13.56 -34.88 -14.53
N VAL A 51 -12.26 -34.57 -14.51
CA VAL A 51 -11.20 -35.58 -14.72
C VAL A 51 -11.28 -36.66 -13.65
N TYR A 52 -11.47 -36.26 -12.39
CA TYR A 52 -11.63 -37.19 -11.27
C TYR A 52 -12.98 -37.90 -11.31
N GLY A 53 -14.07 -37.20 -11.64
CA GLY A 53 -15.39 -37.80 -11.79
C GLY A 53 -15.43 -38.94 -12.82
N VAL A 54 -14.79 -38.76 -13.97
CA VAL A 54 -14.67 -39.80 -15.01
C VAL A 54 -13.89 -41.01 -14.51
N ALA A 55 -12.76 -40.79 -13.81
CA ALA A 55 -11.95 -41.88 -13.28
C ALA A 55 -12.67 -42.69 -12.18
N LEU A 56 -13.49 -42.02 -11.38
CA LEU A 56 -14.20 -42.61 -10.25
C LEU A 56 -15.62 -43.09 -10.60
N GLY A 57 -16.11 -42.79 -11.80
CA GLY A 57 -17.47 -43.14 -12.23
C GLY A 57 -18.57 -42.37 -11.48
N VAL A 58 -18.29 -41.17 -10.99
CA VAL A 58 -19.23 -40.33 -10.23
C VAL A 58 -19.50 -39.02 -10.97
N GLU A 59 -20.74 -38.53 -10.85
CA GLU A 59 -21.16 -37.28 -11.47
C GLU A 59 -20.70 -36.08 -10.63
N VAL A 60 -20.04 -35.12 -11.27
CA VAL A 60 -19.45 -33.95 -10.60
C VAL A 60 -20.46 -32.82 -10.54
N GLY A 61 -20.80 -32.38 -9.34
CA GLY A 61 -21.68 -31.24 -9.09
C GLY A 61 -20.91 -29.93 -8.86
N SER A 62 -21.54 -28.81 -9.22
CA SER A 62 -21.02 -27.46 -9.05
C SER A 62 -21.65 -26.71 -7.86
N GLY A 63 -22.25 -27.44 -6.91
CA GLY A 63 -23.05 -26.90 -5.81
C GLY A 63 -24.56 -27.00 -6.09
N GLY A 64 -25.26 -27.78 -5.26
CA GLY A 64 -26.72 -27.94 -5.35
C GLY A 64 -27.31 -29.30 -4.94
N GLY A 65 -26.58 -30.16 -4.22
CA GLY A 65 -27.11 -31.43 -3.72
C GLY A 65 -27.63 -31.33 -2.29
N ALA A 66 -28.94 -31.49 -2.08
CA ALA A 66 -29.51 -31.69 -0.74
C ALA A 66 -28.94 -32.98 -0.10
N PRO A 67 -28.74 -33.02 1.24
CA PRO A 67 -28.28 -34.24 1.89
C PRO A 67 -29.36 -35.32 1.77
N ARG A 68 -29.07 -36.42 1.07
CA ARG A 68 -29.83 -37.65 1.24
C ARG A 68 -29.22 -38.41 2.41
N GLY A 69 -29.99 -38.54 3.49
CA GLY A 69 -29.62 -39.33 4.65
C GLY A 69 -29.77 -40.85 4.44
N GLY A 70 -28.90 -41.59 5.14
CA GLY A 70 -28.96 -43.04 5.43
C GLY A 70 -28.35 -43.92 4.33
N SER A 71 -27.53 -44.95 4.57
CA SER A 71 -27.14 -45.83 5.71
C SER A 71 -26.05 -46.82 5.16
N PRO A 72 -25.46 -47.83 5.86
CA PRO A 72 -25.63 -48.25 7.25
C PRO A 72 -24.30 -48.35 8.06
N SER A 73 -24.51 -48.56 9.36
CA SER A 73 -23.54 -48.96 10.38
C SER A 73 -22.62 -50.13 9.99
N ALA A 74 -21.32 -49.97 10.27
CA ALA A 74 -20.43 -51.06 10.67
C ALA A 74 -19.60 -50.57 11.85
N GLY A 75 -19.98 -50.99 13.06
CA GLY A 75 -19.27 -50.67 14.28
C GLY A 75 -17.86 -51.27 14.30
N VAL A 76 -16.89 -50.44 14.63
CA VAL A 76 -15.61 -50.89 15.18
C VAL A 76 -15.42 -50.11 16.48
N GLU A 77 -15.61 -50.80 17.60
CA GLU A 77 -15.24 -50.32 18.91
C GLU A 77 -13.71 -50.25 18.99
N VAL A 78 -13.14 -49.05 19.14
CA VAL A 78 -11.73 -48.88 19.50
C VAL A 78 -11.67 -48.34 20.92
N ALA A 79 -11.03 -49.14 21.78
CA ALA A 79 -10.88 -48.91 23.21
C ALA A 79 -10.24 -47.54 23.51
N ALA A 80 -10.82 -46.86 24.50
CA ALA A 80 -10.33 -45.60 25.04
C ALA A 80 -8.91 -45.74 25.61
N GLY A 81 -7.95 -45.08 24.98
CA GLY A 81 -6.66 -44.74 25.57
C GLY A 81 -6.78 -43.38 26.29
N SER A 82 -6.40 -43.33 27.56
CA SER A 82 -6.40 -42.12 28.39
C SER A 82 -5.60 -40.97 27.76
N PRO A 83 -6.04 -39.70 27.88
CA PRO A 83 -5.27 -38.56 27.40
C PRO A 83 -4.07 -38.31 28.32
N VAL A 84 -2.87 -38.27 27.74
CA VAL A 84 -1.71 -37.67 28.39
C VAL A 84 -1.78 -36.17 28.13
N GLU A 85 -2.08 -35.42 29.19
CA GLU A 85 -2.10 -33.97 29.21
C GLU A 85 -0.65 -33.46 29.09
N ALA A 86 -0.27 -33.09 27.87
CA ALA A 86 0.96 -32.33 27.61
C ALA A 86 0.56 -30.87 27.43
N GLU A 87 0.59 -30.13 28.53
CA GLU A 87 0.44 -28.68 28.55
C GLU A 87 1.66 -28.05 27.87
N ALA A 88 1.52 -27.69 26.59
CA ALA A 88 2.48 -26.84 25.90
C ALA A 88 2.26 -25.39 26.35
N PRO A 89 3.31 -24.64 26.73
CA PRO A 89 3.15 -23.25 27.11
C PRO A 89 2.58 -22.48 25.92
N ALA A 90 1.47 -21.76 26.16
CA ALA A 90 0.88 -20.80 25.23
C ALA A 90 1.89 -19.66 24.97
N ALA A 91 2.86 -19.93 24.11
CA ALA A 91 3.66 -18.91 23.48
C ALA A 91 2.70 -18.13 22.59
N LEU A 92 2.58 -16.82 22.84
CA LEU A 92 1.96 -15.87 21.92
C LEU A 92 2.81 -15.83 20.66
N ILE A 93 2.59 -16.80 19.77
CA ILE A 93 3.12 -16.81 18.42
C ILE A 93 2.27 -15.77 17.69
N ALA A 94 2.84 -14.60 17.46
CA ALA A 94 2.27 -13.67 16.49
C ALA A 94 2.11 -14.44 15.17
N PRO A 95 0.92 -14.43 14.54
CA PRO A 95 0.71 -15.18 13.31
C PRO A 95 1.72 -14.66 12.28
N ASP A 96 2.57 -15.57 11.84
CA ASP A 96 3.52 -15.31 10.76
C ASP A 96 2.68 -14.89 9.54
N PRO A 97 2.97 -13.75 8.88
CA PRO A 97 2.20 -13.29 7.73
C PRO A 97 2.18 -14.30 6.57
N ASP A 98 3.10 -15.27 6.56
CA ASP A 98 3.18 -16.32 5.55
C ASP A 98 2.41 -17.60 5.93
N VAL A 99 1.79 -17.66 7.12
CA VAL A 99 0.98 -18.81 7.55
C VAL A 99 -0.51 -18.49 7.38
N ILE A 100 -1.15 -19.24 6.49
CA ILE A 100 -2.60 -19.16 6.29
C ILE A 100 -3.30 -19.79 7.50
N ASP A 101 -3.96 -18.97 8.31
CA ASP A 101 -4.86 -19.46 9.34
C ASP A 101 -6.18 -19.93 8.71
N PHE A 102 -6.29 -21.25 8.50
CA PHE A 102 -7.47 -21.88 7.93
C PHE A 102 -8.72 -21.74 8.84
N ASN A 103 -8.57 -21.61 10.16
CA ASN A 103 -9.70 -21.35 11.05
C ASN A 103 -10.27 -19.96 10.81
N GLN A 104 -9.40 -18.96 10.69
CA GLN A 104 -9.82 -17.59 10.41
C GLN A 104 -10.45 -17.48 9.01
N ARG A 105 -9.87 -18.16 8.00
CA ARG A 105 -10.47 -18.25 6.65
C ARG A 105 -11.84 -18.94 6.67
N TYR A 106 -12.01 -20.01 7.43
CA TYR A 106 -13.30 -20.69 7.59
C TYR A 106 -14.32 -19.80 8.31
N ALA A 107 -13.90 -19.11 9.38
CA ALA A 107 -14.76 -18.17 10.10
C ALA A 107 -15.23 -17.03 9.19
N GLU A 108 -14.35 -16.49 8.35
CA GLU A 108 -14.71 -15.45 7.38
C GLU A 108 -15.60 -15.96 6.24
N ALA A 109 -15.27 -17.11 5.64
CA ALA A 109 -15.91 -17.60 4.41
C ALA A 109 -17.23 -18.34 4.67
N VAL A 110 -17.31 -19.11 5.76
CA VAL A 110 -18.45 -19.99 6.06
C VAL A 110 -19.32 -19.42 7.17
N LEU A 111 -18.71 -18.91 8.25
CA LEU A 111 -19.46 -18.33 9.38
C LEU A 111 -19.78 -16.84 9.20
N GLY A 112 -19.18 -16.17 8.19
CA GLY A 112 -19.32 -14.73 7.96
C GLY A 112 -18.76 -13.87 9.10
N GLN A 113 -17.98 -14.45 10.00
CA GLN A 113 -17.37 -13.77 11.13
C GLN A 113 -16.09 -13.11 10.67
N ARG A 114 -16.17 -11.80 10.40
CA ARG A 114 -15.01 -11.00 10.04
C ARG A 114 -14.36 -10.49 11.31
N GLU A 115 -13.20 -11.05 11.65
CA GLU A 115 -12.45 -10.58 12.80
C GLU A 115 -11.84 -9.20 12.49
N VAL A 116 -12.23 -8.19 13.27
CA VAL A 116 -11.74 -6.83 13.05
C VAL A 116 -10.35 -6.73 13.68
N ASN A 117 -9.31 -6.64 12.85
CA ASN A 117 -7.94 -6.47 13.34
C ASN A 117 -7.84 -5.16 14.15
N VAL A 118 -7.71 -5.29 15.47
CA VAL A 118 -7.64 -4.19 16.43
C VAL A 118 -6.51 -3.21 16.07
N GLY A 119 -5.38 -3.72 15.55
CA GLY A 119 -4.27 -2.90 15.08
C GLY A 119 -4.65 -2.00 13.90
N ASN A 120 -5.43 -2.49 12.96
CA ASN A 120 -5.90 -1.70 11.83
C ASN A 120 -6.92 -0.64 12.26
N VAL A 121 -7.74 -0.94 13.28
CA VAL A 121 -8.63 0.05 13.91
C VAL A 121 -7.83 1.17 14.57
N ILE A 122 -6.82 0.84 15.38
CA ILE A 122 -5.94 1.83 16.00
C ILE A 122 -5.23 2.68 14.95
N LEU A 123 -4.69 2.04 13.90
CA LEU A 123 -4.04 2.73 12.79
C LEU A 123 -5.00 3.72 12.11
N SER A 124 -6.25 3.32 11.84
CA SER A 124 -7.26 4.19 11.24
C SER A 124 -7.58 5.41 12.10
N ILE A 125 -7.64 5.23 13.42
CA ILE A 125 -7.86 6.32 14.39
C ILE A 125 -6.69 7.29 14.37
N LEU A 126 -5.45 6.79 14.37
CA LEU A 126 -4.25 7.64 14.34
C LEU A 126 -4.17 8.45 13.03
N ILE A 127 -4.49 7.84 11.90
CA ILE A 127 -4.56 8.53 10.61
C ILE A 127 -5.63 9.63 10.66
N ALA A 128 -6.82 9.32 11.17
CA ALA A 128 -7.89 10.32 11.30
C ALA A 128 -7.46 11.50 12.19
N LEU A 129 -6.81 11.24 13.33
CA LEU A 129 -6.27 12.28 14.21
C LEU A 129 -5.19 13.12 13.55
N LEU A 130 -4.30 12.51 12.75
CA LEU A 130 -3.27 13.24 12.01
C LEU A 130 -3.89 14.18 10.96
N VAL A 131 -4.88 13.69 10.22
CA VAL A 131 -5.56 14.48 9.18
C VAL A 131 -6.39 15.61 9.80
N LEU A 132 -7.17 15.32 10.85
CA LEU A 132 -7.98 16.32 11.53
C LEU A 132 -7.12 17.33 12.30
N GLY A 133 -6.09 16.85 13.00
CA GLY A 133 -5.17 17.68 13.77
C GLY A 133 -4.29 18.54 12.86
N GLY A 134 -3.55 17.91 11.94
CA GLY A 134 -2.65 18.60 11.02
C GLY A 134 -3.40 19.46 10.01
N GLY A 135 -4.41 18.91 9.34
CA GLY A 135 -5.23 19.64 8.38
C GLY A 135 -6.04 20.77 9.02
N GLY A 136 -6.66 20.51 10.18
CA GLY A 136 -7.38 21.53 10.94
C GLY A 136 -6.48 22.66 11.44
N TYR A 137 -5.27 22.33 11.92
CA TYR A 137 -4.29 23.32 12.37
C TYR A 137 -3.83 24.26 11.24
N VAL A 138 -3.56 23.71 10.05
CA VAL A 138 -3.16 24.50 8.88
C VAL A 138 -4.27 25.48 8.48
N VAL A 139 -5.51 25.02 8.37
CA VAL A 139 -6.66 25.87 8.02
C VAL A 139 -6.86 26.97 9.07
N TRP A 140 -6.73 26.62 10.36
CA TRP A 140 -6.85 27.60 11.44
C TRP A 140 -5.75 28.67 11.40
N ARG A 141 -4.50 28.26 11.20
CA ARG A 141 -3.36 29.18 11.08
C ARG A 141 -3.52 30.12 9.89
N GLU A 142 -3.94 29.58 8.74
CA GLU A 142 -4.12 30.37 7.52
C GLU A 142 -5.27 31.37 7.66
N ARG A 143 -6.40 30.97 8.26
CA ARG A 143 -7.49 31.91 8.58
C ARG A 143 -7.03 33.02 9.50
N ARG A 144 -6.23 32.70 10.52
CA ARG A 144 -5.71 33.70 11.46
C ARG A 144 -4.74 34.67 10.80
N ALA A 145 -3.87 34.19 9.91
CA ALA A 145 -2.98 35.03 9.11
C ALA A 145 -3.75 35.98 8.18
N ARG A 146 -4.78 35.48 7.49
CA ARG A 146 -5.64 36.31 6.61
C ARG A 146 -6.39 37.40 7.36
N LEU A 147 -6.86 37.12 8.59
CA LEU A 147 -7.52 38.11 9.45
C LEU A 147 -6.54 39.17 9.95
N ALA A 148 -5.31 38.79 10.30
CA ALA A 148 -4.25 39.72 10.70
C ALA A 148 -3.84 40.66 9.55
N SER A 149 -3.72 40.14 8.32
CA SER A 149 -3.43 40.96 7.13
C SER A 149 -4.56 41.90 6.75
N ARG A 150 -5.83 41.53 7.00
CA ARG A 150 -6.99 42.40 6.77
C ARG A 150 -7.06 43.60 7.73
N GLN A 151 -6.53 43.49 8.94
CA GLN A 151 -6.47 44.60 9.88
C GLN A 151 -5.35 45.61 9.57
N GLN A 152 -4.38 45.25 8.73
CA GLN A 152 -3.29 46.12 8.31
C GLN A 152 -3.63 46.99 7.09
N THR A 153 -4.89 47.06 6.67
CA THR A 153 -5.36 48.01 5.65
C THR A 153 -6.21 49.12 6.27
N PRO A 154 -5.62 50.12 6.92
CA PRO A 154 -6.25 51.42 7.06
C PRO A 154 -5.98 52.24 5.79
N GLU A 155 -7.06 52.54 5.07
CA GLU A 155 -7.36 53.86 4.52
C GLU A 155 -6.18 54.85 4.36
N HIS A 156 -5.59 54.87 3.16
CA HIS A 156 -5.08 56.12 2.61
C HIS A 156 -5.28 56.12 1.09
N VAL A 157 -6.45 56.58 0.67
CA VAL A 157 -6.65 57.11 -0.69
C VAL A 157 -5.94 58.46 -0.71
N GLN A 158 -4.69 58.45 -1.16
CA GLN A 158 -3.96 59.65 -1.54
C GLN A 158 -4.30 59.94 -3.01
N ASP A 159 -4.72 61.17 -3.29
CA ASP A 159 -4.91 61.72 -4.63
C ASP A 159 -3.71 61.43 -5.56
N PRO A 160 -3.89 61.40 -6.91
CA PRO A 160 -2.85 60.98 -7.83
C PRO A 160 -1.77 62.06 -7.94
N ALA A 161 -0.69 61.90 -7.17
CA ALA A 161 0.53 62.68 -7.32
C ALA A 161 1.52 61.96 -8.28
N PRO A 162 2.39 62.71 -8.99
CA PRO A 162 2.92 62.33 -10.29
C PRO A 162 3.97 61.20 -10.20
N LEU A 163 4.05 60.41 -11.28
CA LEU A 163 5.08 59.42 -11.58
C LEU A 163 6.44 59.70 -10.89
N PRO A 164 6.89 58.84 -9.96
CA PRO A 164 8.28 58.82 -9.56
C PRO A 164 9.10 58.07 -10.62
N GLY A 165 10.26 58.62 -10.94
CA GLY A 165 11.26 58.04 -11.85
C GLY A 165 11.82 56.69 -11.39
N PRO A 166 12.88 56.19 -12.05
CA PRO A 166 13.35 54.81 -11.90
C PRO A 166 13.64 54.47 -10.42
N PRO A 167 13.30 53.24 -9.97
CA PRO A 167 13.38 52.89 -8.56
C PRO A 167 14.83 53.01 -8.07
N SER A 168 15.06 54.01 -7.23
CA SER A 168 16.27 54.13 -6.44
C SER A 168 16.36 52.94 -5.48
N ALA A 169 17.53 52.31 -5.51
CA ALA A 169 18.06 51.29 -4.62
C ALA A 169 17.27 51.08 -3.31
N ILE A 170 16.70 49.87 -3.18
CA ILE A 170 16.17 49.37 -1.91
C ILE A 170 17.36 49.23 -0.95
N GLU A 171 17.33 49.98 0.15
CA GLU A 171 18.37 50.01 1.18
C GLU A 171 18.71 48.58 1.65
N GLY A 172 19.97 48.15 1.46
CA GLY A 172 20.46 46.81 1.83
C GLY A 172 20.54 45.78 0.70
N ILE A 173 20.05 46.09 -0.50
CA ILE A 173 20.18 45.24 -1.68
C ILE A 173 21.34 45.77 -2.54
N SER A 174 22.39 44.97 -2.72
CA SER A 174 23.50 45.31 -3.64
C SER A 174 22.92 45.68 -5.02
N PRO A 175 23.43 46.73 -5.70
CA PRO A 175 22.94 47.14 -7.02
C PRO A 175 22.98 46.00 -8.05
N GLU A 176 23.88 45.02 -7.85
CA GLU A 176 23.97 43.80 -8.65
C GLU A 176 22.74 42.89 -8.52
N VAL A 177 22.19 42.76 -7.31
CA VAL A 177 20.98 41.96 -7.04
C VAL A 177 19.74 42.68 -7.59
N ALA A 178 19.71 44.00 -7.49
CA ALA A 178 18.65 44.82 -8.06
C ALA A 178 18.60 44.70 -9.60
N ALA A 179 19.76 44.57 -10.26
CA ALA A 179 19.83 44.34 -11.71
C ALA A 179 19.32 42.96 -12.14
N LEU A 180 19.27 41.98 -11.23
CA LEU A 180 18.80 40.61 -11.52
C LEU A 180 17.28 40.45 -11.36
N LEU A 181 16.59 41.40 -10.70
CA LEU A 181 15.13 41.37 -10.54
C LEU A 181 14.34 41.16 -11.84
N PRO A 182 14.57 41.93 -12.92
CA PRO A 182 13.82 41.73 -14.17
C PRO A 182 14.10 40.35 -14.80
N MET A 183 15.29 39.79 -14.58
CA MET A 183 15.63 38.46 -15.06
C MET A 183 14.90 37.37 -14.26
N LEU A 184 14.81 37.51 -12.94
CA LEU A 184 14.00 36.64 -12.09
C LEU A 184 12.51 36.72 -12.42
N GLU A 185 12.03 37.91 -12.78
CA GLU A 185 10.65 38.11 -13.20
C GLU A 185 10.35 37.47 -14.57
N SER A 186 11.33 37.39 -15.45
CA SER A 186 11.20 36.64 -16.70
C SER A 186 11.19 35.11 -16.52
N MET A 187 11.59 34.59 -15.35
CA MET A 187 11.63 33.14 -15.09
C MET A 187 10.25 32.55 -14.78
N ASN A 188 10.01 31.33 -15.28
CA ASN A 188 8.85 30.49 -14.97
C ASN A 188 8.73 30.24 -13.45
N PRO A 189 7.51 30.17 -12.87
CA PRO A 189 7.29 29.89 -11.44
C PRO A 189 8.01 28.64 -10.92
N LEU A 190 8.19 27.60 -11.74
CA LEU A 190 8.96 26.41 -11.36
C LEU A 190 10.45 26.75 -11.17
N GLY A 191 11.02 27.55 -12.07
CA GLY A 191 12.40 28.02 -11.98
C GLY A 191 12.65 28.90 -10.76
N ARG A 192 11.69 29.77 -10.41
CA ARG A 192 11.79 30.60 -9.19
C ARG A 192 11.77 29.75 -7.92
N ARG A 193 10.94 28.70 -7.86
CA ARG A 193 10.91 27.75 -6.72
C ARG A 193 12.18 26.91 -6.62
N ALA A 194 12.71 26.46 -7.75
CA ALA A 194 13.97 25.71 -7.78
C ALA A 194 15.13 26.57 -7.31
N LEU A 195 15.21 27.82 -7.77
CA LEU A 195 16.20 28.78 -7.32
C LEU A 195 16.05 29.10 -5.83
N ALA A 196 14.82 29.30 -5.34
CA ALA A 196 14.57 29.54 -3.92
C ALA A 196 15.02 28.37 -3.03
N ARG A 197 14.75 27.12 -3.45
CA ARG A 197 15.24 25.92 -2.74
C ARG A 197 16.76 25.80 -2.77
N LEU A 198 17.38 26.17 -3.89
CA LEU A 198 18.83 26.14 -4.01
C LEU A 198 19.46 27.17 -3.06
N LEU A 199 18.95 28.40 -3.06
CA LEU A 199 19.42 29.49 -2.19
C LEU A 199 19.13 29.29 -0.68
N GLU A 200 18.39 28.24 -0.30
CA GLU A 200 18.16 27.89 1.11
C GLU A 200 19.44 27.44 1.82
N ASP A 201 20.39 26.84 1.07
CA ASP A 201 21.76 26.56 1.54
C ASP A 201 22.79 27.28 0.64
N PRO A 202 23.27 28.47 1.04
CA PRO A 202 24.18 29.26 0.23
C PRO A 202 25.58 28.63 0.13
N ALA A 203 26.01 27.83 1.11
CA ALA A 203 27.34 27.23 1.10
C ALA A 203 27.42 26.14 0.03
N THR A 204 26.46 25.21 0.05
CA THR A 204 26.37 24.13 -0.95
C THR A 204 26.10 24.69 -2.35
N THR A 205 25.27 25.73 -2.45
CA THR A 205 24.93 26.34 -3.74
C THR A 205 26.09 27.06 -4.38
N SER A 206 26.92 27.77 -3.60
CA SER A 206 28.10 28.45 -4.15
C SER A 206 29.12 27.45 -4.71
N ASP A 207 29.35 26.31 -4.03
CA ASP A 207 30.21 25.23 -4.53
C ASP A 207 29.63 24.59 -5.80
N LEU A 208 28.33 24.32 -5.84
CA LEU A 208 27.67 23.78 -7.05
C LEU A 208 27.77 24.74 -8.23
N LEU A 209 27.47 26.03 -8.04
CA LEU A 209 27.57 27.04 -9.09
C LEU A 209 29.03 27.22 -9.54
N TYR A 210 29.99 27.11 -8.64
CA TYR A 210 31.42 27.15 -8.95
C TYR A 210 31.87 25.95 -9.78
N ARG A 211 31.38 24.75 -9.48
CA ARG A 211 31.66 23.54 -10.27
C ARG A 211 30.98 23.63 -11.65
N LEU A 212 29.76 24.15 -11.71
CA LEU A 212 29.04 24.35 -12.96
C LEU A 212 29.68 25.42 -13.85
N SER A 213 30.24 26.49 -13.29
CA SER A 213 30.93 27.51 -14.09
C SER A 213 32.24 27.01 -14.70
N ARG A 214 32.83 25.97 -14.12
CA ARG A 214 33.98 25.24 -14.68
C ARG A 214 33.59 24.16 -15.69
N LEU A 215 32.31 23.79 -15.79
CA LEU A 215 31.85 22.87 -16.82
C LEU A 215 31.71 23.62 -18.14
N ASP A 216 32.39 23.14 -19.16
CA ASP A 216 32.25 23.68 -20.52
C ASP A 216 30.84 23.35 -21.06
N PRO A 217 30.01 24.36 -21.36
CA PRO A 217 28.64 24.15 -21.81
C PRO A 217 28.55 23.43 -23.16
N ASP A 218 29.60 23.47 -23.98
CA ASP A 218 29.65 22.74 -25.25
C ASP A 218 29.87 21.24 -25.02
N LEU A 219 30.65 20.87 -23.99
CA LEU A 219 30.84 19.48 -23.56
C LEU A 219 29.55 18.86 -23.04
N VAL A 220 28.74 19.62 -22.29
CA VAL A 220 27.41 19.17 -21.82
C VAL A 220 26.45 18.95 -22.98
N ARG A 221 26.45 19.85 -23.97
CA ARG A 221 25.61 19.69 -25.17
C ARG A 221 26.06 18.50 -26.01
N GLN A 222 27.38 18.29 -26.14
CA GLN A 222 27.94 17.16 -26.86
C GLN A 222 27.56 15.83 -26.18
N VAL A 223 27.71 15.72 -24.85
CA VAL A 223 27.33 14.52 -24.08
C VAL A 223 25.82 14.25 -24.13
N ARG A 224 24.99 15.30 -24.13
CA ARG A 224 23.53 15.16 -24.30
C ARG A 224 23.11 14.75 -25.71
N GLY A 225 23.91 15.10 -26.72
CA GLY A 225 23.72 14.69 -28.11
C GLY A 225 24.23 13.28 -28.42
N LEU A 226 25.08 12.69 -27.57
CA LEU A 226 25.49 11.29 -27.69
C LEU A 226 24.29 10.37 -27.44
N ASP A 227 24.24 9.28 -28.21
CA ASP A 227 23.24 8.22 -28.06
C ASP A 227 23.33 7.56 -26.67
N VAL A 228 22.26 6.85 -26.29
CA VAL A 228 22.12 6.26 -24.95
C VAL A 228 23.21 5.21 -24.67
N GLU A 229 23.64 4.46 -25.68
CA GLU A 229 24.63 3.39 -25.56
C GLU A 229 26.05 3.97 -25.37
N THR A 230 26.40 4.99 -26.16
CA THR A 230 27.68 5.70 -26.02
C THR A 230 27.78 6.43 -24.69
N ARG A 231 26.67 6.99 -24.19
CA ARG A 231 26.64 7.61 -22.85
C ARG A 231 26.81 6.57 -21.74
N ALA A 232 26.19 5.39 -21.87
CA ALA A 232 26.35 4.30 -20.91
C ALA A 232 27.79 3.78 -20.88
N LEU A 233 28.43 3.67 -22.04
CA LEU A 233 29.81 3.21 -22.18
C LEU A 233 30.82 4.21 -21.60
N LEU A 234 30.61 5.52 -21.81
CA LEU A 234 31.43 6.57 -21.20
C LEU A 234 31.27 6.62 -19.67
N MET A 235 30.05 6.46 -19.15
CA MET A 235 29.81 6.39 -17.71
C MET A 235 30.44 5.15 -17.07
N ALA A 236 30.44 4.02 -17.77
CA ALA A 236 31.11 2.80 -17.33
C ALA A 236 32.64 2.95 -17.29
N LEU A 237 33.22 3.74 -18.20
CA LEU A 237 34.67 4.02 -18.24
C LEU A 237 35.11 5.07 -17.21
N SER A 238 34.27 6.03 -16.86
CA SER A 238 34.58 7.08 -15.86
C SER A 238 34.31 6.67 -14.41
N GLY A 239 33.78 5.46 -14.18
CA GLY A 239 33.41 4.93 -12.86
C GLY A 239 34.52 4.15 -12.14
N ASN A 240 35.77 4.28 -12.56
CA ASN A 240 36.98 3.80 -11.86
C ASN A 240 37.81 5.00 -11.39
#